data_AF-A0A840VIX4-F1
#
_entry.id   AF-A0A840VIX4-F1
#
_cell.length_a   1.000
_cell.length_b   1.000
_cell.length_c   1.000
_cell.angle_alpha   90.00
_cell.angle_beta   90.00
_cell.angle_gamma   90.00
#
_symmetry.space_group_name_H-M   'P 1'
#
loop_
_entity.id
_entity.type
_entity.pdbx_description
1 polymer ?
#
loop_
_entity_poly.entity_id
_entity_poly.type
_entity_poly.pdbx_seq_one_letter_code
_entity_poly.pdbx_strand_id
1 'polypeptide(L)'
;MADSAEDIKKAFRLYILVGIVLFAGTLATVAVATVPWLDVGKHGFDTADLVLGLLIAATKASLVAAIFMHLNHEKPWVYWLIGMGAFFGIAMAALIFLAKFSPIHYDQFNDGGQGATTAVISD
;
A
#
# COMPACT_ATOMS: atom_id res chain seq x y z
N MET A 1 7.07 -10.91 41.44
CA MET A 1 7.72 -12.09 40.84
C MET A 1 8.95 -11.59 40.11
N ALA A 2 10.11 -12.23 40.29
CA ALA A 2 11.40 -11.74 39.83
C ALA A 2 11.68 -12.06 38.33
N ASP A 3 10.81 -11.60 37.42
CA ASP A 3 10.92 -11.81 35.95
C ASP A 3 11.56 -10.62 35.19
N SER A 4 12.13 -9.67 35.93
CA SER A 4 12.31 -8.28 35.46
C SER A 4 13.46 -8.03 34.45
N ALA A 5 14.22 -9.04 34.01
CA ALA A 5 15.37 -8.82 33.12
C ALA A 5 15.39 -9.71 31.88
N GLU A 6 14.97 -10.96 32.01
CA GLU A 6 15.03 -11.93 30.92
C GLU A 6 13.88 -11.75 29.92
N ASP A 7 12.67 -11.49 30.42
CA ASP A 7 11.50 -11.19 29.59
C ASP A 7 11.64 -9.86 28.84
N ILE A 8 12.25 -8.86 29.48
CA ILE A 8 12.55 -7.57 28.84
C ILE A 8 13.54 -7.78 27.68
N LYS A 9 14.59 -8.60 27.88
CA LYS A 9 15.54 -8.94 26.81
C LYS A 9 14.88 -9.69 25.65
N LYS A 10 13.88 -10.52 25.93
CA LYS A 10 13.15 -11.29 24.91
C LYS A 10 12.26 -10.39 24.07
N ALA A 11 11.49 -9.49 24.70
CA ALA A 11 10.69 -8.49 24.00
C ALA A 11 11.58 -7.56 23.16
N PHE A 12 12.70 -7.08 23.72
CA PHE A 12 13.65 -6.23 23.01
C PHE A 12 14.26 -6.91 21.77
N ARG A 13 14.65 -8.19 21.89
CA ARG A 13 15.15 -8.98 20.74
C ARG A 13 14.10 -9.14 19.65
N LEU A 14 12.84 -9.35 20.03
CA LEU A 14 11.73 -9.47 19.10
C LEU A 14 11.50 -8.16 18.34
N TYR A 15 11.49 -7.02 19.03
CA TYR A 15 11.37 -5.70 18.39
C TYR A 15 12.54 -5.36 17.46
N ILE A 16 13.78 -5.68 17.85
CA ILE A 16 14.95 -5.49 16.97
C ILE A 16 14.87 -6.38 15.74
N LEU A 17 14.54 -7.66 15.90
CA LEU A 17 14.44 -8.60 14.77
C LEU A 17 13.39 -8.12 13.77
N VAL A 18 12.24 -7.68 14.27
CA VAL A 18 11.18 -7.16 13.39
C VAL A 18 11.56 -5.81 12.78
N GLY A 19 12.24 -4.93 13.51
CA GLY A 19 12.81 -3.70 12.96
C GLY A 19 13.77 -3.97 11.79
N ILE A 20 14.64 -4.97 11.91
CA ILE A 20 15.55 -5.40 10.83
C ILE A 20 14.75 -5.98 9.66
N VAL A 21 13.76 -6.84 9.90
CA VAL A 21 12.89 -7.39 8.85
C VAL A 21 12.15 -6.28 8.12
N LEU A 22 11.68 -5.25 8.83
CA LEU A 22 11.00 -4.09 8.25
C LEU A 22 11.93 -3.25 7.37
N PHE A 23 13.15 -3.04 7.83
CA PHE A 23 14.17 -2.33 7.08
C PHE A 23 14.56 -3.11 5.82
N ALA A 24 14.78 -4.42 5.95
CA ALA A 24 15.05 -5.32 4.83
C ALA A 24 13.88 -5.35 3.83
N GLY A 25 12.63 -5.41 4.29
CA GLY A 25 11.46 -5.33 3.42
C GLY A 25 11.38 -4.01 2.65
N THR A 26 11.80 -2.91 3.26
CA THR A 26 11.85 -1.59 2.60
C THR A 26 12.96 -1.54 1.55
N LEU A 27 14.16 -2.05 1.89
CA LEU A 27 15.25 -2.20 0.92
C LEU A 27 14.86 -3.13 -0.22
N ALA A 28 14.11 -4.20 0.06
CA ALA A 28 13.61 -5.11 -0.97
C ALA A 28 12.61 -4.41 -1.91
N THR A 29 11.69 -3.60 -1.40
CA THR A 29 10.79 -2.80 -2.27
C THR A 29 11.53 -1.78 -3.12
N VAL A 30 12.58 -1.15 -2.56
CA VAL A 30 13.44 -0.25 -3.32
C VAL A 30 14.20 -1.04 -4.37
N ALA A 31 14.79 -2.18 -4.02
CA ALA A 31 15.55 -3.03 -4.93
C ALA A 31 14.69 -3.55 -6.09
N VAL A 32 13.46 -3.97 -5.84
CA VAL A 32 12.50 -4.34 -6.91
C VAL A 32 12.25 -3.15 -7.84
N ALA A 33 12.17 -1.92 -7.31
CA ALA A 33 11.93 -0.73 -8.11
C ALA A 33 13.19 -0.12 -8.79
N THR A 34 14.41 -0.40 -8.30
CA THR A 34 15.66 0.21 -8.81
C THR A 34 16.59 -0.76 -9.52
N VAL A 35 16.49 -2.07 -9.29
CA VAL A 35 17.42 -3.05 -9.85
C VAL A 35 16.87 -3.61 -11.16
N PRO A 36 17.46 -3.27 -12.32
CA PRO A 36 16.98 -3.67 -13.64
C PRO A 36 17.11 -5.18 -13.94
N TRP A 37 17.71 -5.97 -13.04
CA TRP A 37 17.78 -7.44 -13.14
C TRP A 37 16.53 -8.17 -12.63
N LEU A 38 15.65 -7.47 -11.91
CA LEU A 38 14.33 -7.95 -11.50
C LEU A 38 13.19 -7.37 -12.36
N ASP A 39 13.55 -6.61 -13.41
CA ASP A 39 12.64 -6.11 -14.44
C ASP A 39 12.14 -7.30 -15.27
N VAL A 40 11.04 -7.92 -14.84
CA VAL A 40 10.38 -9.02 -15.56
C VAL A 40 9.45 -8.39 -16.61
N GLY A 41 10.00 -7.55 -17.49
CA GLY A 41 9.19 -6.72 -18.39
C GLY A 41 10.00 -5.99 -19.46
N LYS A 42 9.30 -5.51 -20.50
CA LYS A 42 9.89 -4.62 -21.51
C LYS A 42 10.02 -3.22 -20.90
N HIS A 43 11.25 -2.79 -20.58
CA HIS A 43 11.66 -1.39 -20.32
C HIS A 43 10.50 -0.45 -19.92
N GLY A 44 10.11 -0.48 -18.66
CA GLY A 44 9.08 0.39 -18.08
C GLY A 44 8.46 -0.22 -16.84
N PHE A 45 7.93 0.62 -15.94
CA PHE A 45 7.18 0.19 -14.75
C PHE A 45 5.97 -0.63 -15.18
N ASP A 46 6.13 -1.96 -15.22
CA ASP A 46 5.13 -2.86 -15.77
C ASP A 46 4.13 -3.29 -14.68
N THR A 47 3.03 -3.89 -15.10
CA THR A 47 1.99 -4.37 -14.17
C THR A 47 2.55 -5.41 -13.20
N ALA A 48 3.56 -6.17 -13.64
CA ALA A 48 4.26 -7.16 -12.83
C ALA A 48 5.03 -6.52 -11.66
N ASP A 49 5.74 -5.41 -11.89
CA ASP A 49 6.51 -4.71 -10.85
C ASP A 49 5.59 -4.08 -9.80
N LEU A 50 4.44 -3.56 -10.24
CA LEU A 50 3.41 -3.03 -9.35
C LEU A 50 2.85 -4.14 -8.45
N VAL A 51 2.49 -5.29 -9.03
CA VAL A 51 1.95 -6.43 -8.26
C VAL A 51 2.99 -6.98 -7.28
N LEU A 52 4.25 -7.12 -7.70
CA LEU A 52 5.32 -7.65 -6.86
C LEU A 52 5.66 -6.67 -5.73
N GLY A 53 5.76 -5.38 -6.03
CA GLY A 53 5.97 -4.32 -5.05
C GLY A 53 4.82 -4.23 -4.05
N LEU A 54 3.57 -4.35 -4.51
CA LEU A 54 2.38 -4.34 -3.65
C LEU A 54 2.33 -5.58 -2.75
N LEU A 55 2.72 -6.75 -3.24
CA LEU A 55 2.81 -7.97 -2.44
C LEU A 55 3.84 -7.82 -1.30
N ILE A 56 5.05 -7.37 -1.61
CA ILE A 56 6.11 -7.17 -0.61
C ILE A 56 5.68 -6.09 0.40
N ALA A 57 5.07 -5.00 -0.07
CA ALA A 57 4.53 -3.96 0.78
C ALA A 57 3.42 -4.48 1.71
N ALA A 58 2.50 -5.31 1.21
CA ALA A 58 1.44 -5.93 2.00
C ALA A 58 1.99 -6.90 3.05
N THR A 59 2.99 -7.71 2.70
CA THR A 59 3.68 -8.59 3.66
C THR A 59 4.40 -7.81 4.76
N LYS A 60 5.07 -6.70 4.42
CA LYS A 60 5.65 -5.80 5.42
C LYS A 60 4.57 -5.22 6.33
N ALA A 61 3.48 -4.71 5.76
CA ALA A 61 2.39 -4.09 6.51
C ALA A 61 1.70 -5.07 7.46
N SER A 62 1.48 -6.32 7.06
CA SER A 62 0.90 -7.35 7.92
C SER A 62 1.82 -7.74 9.09
N LEU A 63 3.14 -7.78 8.87
CA LEU A 63 4.16 -7.97 9.91
C LEU A 63 4.17 -6.80 10.92
N VAL A 64 4.03 -5.55 10.45
CA VAL A 64 3.87 -4.38 11.35
C VAL A 64 2.61 -4.53 12.20
N ALA A 65 1.48 -4.82 11.57
CA ALA A 65 0.21 -4.94 12.27
C ALA A 65 0.21 -6.07 13.31
N ALA A 66 0.81 -7.22 12.99
CA ALA A 66 0.85 -8.37 13.89
C ALA A 66 1.81 -8.19 15.08
N ILE A 67 2.98 -7.55 14.87
CA ILE A 67 4.05 -7.50 15.87
C ILE A 67 4.16 -6.14 16.56
N PHE A 68 4.20 -5.04 15.80
CA PHE A 68 4.39 -3.70 16.38
C PHE A 68 3.11 -3.16 17.01
N MET A 69 1.95 -3.57 16.50
CA MET A 69 0.66 -3.18 17.04
C MET A 69 0.14 -4.12 18.16
N HIS A 70 0.91 -5.12 18.61
CA HIS A 70 0.54 -6.01 19.72
C HIS A 70 -0.78 -6.80 19.56
N LEU A 71 -1.35 -6.87 18.34
CA LEU A 71 -2.64 -7.52 18.08
C LEU A 71 -2.71 -8.96 18.63
N ASN A 72 -1.61 -9.72 18.55
CA ASN A 72 -1.57 -11.15 18.88
C ASN A 72 -1.87 -11.52 20.34
N HIS A 73 -1.91 -10.54 21.27
CA HIS A 73 -2.19 -10.80 22.69
C HIS A 73 -3.27 -9.88 23.27
N GLU A 74 -4.01 -9.14 22.44
CA GLU A 74 -5.02 -8.17 22.89
C GLU A 74 -6.41 -8.43 22.30
N LYS A 75 -7.39 -7.64 22.78
CA LYS A 75 -8.82 -7.89 22.56
C LYS A 75 -9.15 -8.08 21.07
N PRO A 76 -10.02 -9.05 20.72
CA PRO A 76 -10.39 -9.35 19.33
C PRO A 76 -11.00 -8.16 18.58
N TRP A 77 -11.44 -7.12 19.28
CA TRP A 77 -12.02 -5.90 18.72
C TRP A 77 -11.04 -5.09 17.86
N VAL A 78 -9.74 -5.11 18.17
CA VAL A 78 -8.73 -4.35 17.41
C VAL A 78 -8.54 -4.94 16.01
N TYR A 79 -8.57 -6.28 15.89
CA TYR A 79 -8.54 -6.97 14.60
C TYR A 79 -9.69 -6.55 13.68
N TRP A 80 -10.87 -6.33 14.26
CA TRP A 80 -12.04 -5.91 13.51
C TRP A 80 -11.87 -4.50 12.94
N LEU A 81 -11.31 -3.57 13.71
CA LEU A 81 -11.06 -2.19 13.27
C LEU A 81 -10.03 -2.15 12.13
N ILE A 82 -8.92 -2.88 12.26
CA ILE A 82 -7.88 -2.94 11.21
C ILE A 82 -8.43 -3.65 9.96
N GLY A 83 -9.19 -4.74 10.13
CA GLY A 83 -9.85 -5.45 9.04
C GLY A 83 -10.85 -4.57 8.28
N MET A 84 -11.64 -3.76 9.00
CA MET A 84 -12.55 -2.79 8.40
C MET A 84 -11.81 -1.69 7.62
N GLY A 85 -10.70 -1.18 8.16
CA GLY A 85 -9.88 -0.20 7.47
C GLY A 85 -9.28 -0.75 6.17
N ALA A 86 -8.74 -1.97 6.22
CA ALA A 86 -8.23 -2.66 5.03
C ALA A 86 -9.33 -2.91 4.00
N PHE A 87 -10.50 -3.36 4.44
CA PHE A 87 -11.67 -3.56 3.58
C PHE A 87 -12.10 -2.27 2.89
N PHE A 88 -12.23 -1.17 3.63
CA PHE A 88 -12.60 0.13 3.07
C PHE A 88 -11.55 0.64 2.08
N GLY A 89 -10.26 0.46 2.38
CA GLY A 89 -9.18 0.82 1.46
C GLY A 89 -9.24 0.04 0.13
N ILE A 90 -9.45 -1.28 0.20
CA ILE A 90 -9.61 -2.12 -0.99
C ILE A 90 -10.89 -1.76 -1.75
N ALA A 91 -12.00 -1.53 -1.03
CA ALA A 91 -13.27 -1.12 -1.64
C ALA A 91 -13.12 0.23 -2.38
N MET A 92 -12.41 1.20 -1.81
CA MET A 92 -12.12 2.47 -2.47
C MET A 92 -11.29 2.27 -3.75
N ALA A 93 -10.23 1.46 -3.68
CA ALA A 93 -9.40 1.14 -4.84
C ALA A 93 -10.23 0.45 -5.95
N ALA A 94 -11.10 -0.49 -5.56
CA ALA A 94 -12.01 -1.18 -6.47
C ALA A 94 -13.03 -0.23 -7.12
N LEU A 95 -13.57 0.74 -6.37
CA LEU A 95 -14.47 1.75 -6.91
C LEU A 95 -13.77 2.70 -7.90
N ILE A 96 -12.54 3.13 -7.63
CA ILE A 96 -11.74 3.94 -8.57
C ILE A 96 -11.49 3.14 -9.86
N PHE A 97 -11.14 1.86 -9.71
CA PHE A 97 -10.95 0.98 -10.86
C PHE A 97 -12.24 0.88 -11.67
N LEU A 98 -13.37 0.56 -11.04
CA LEU A 98 -14.67 0.47 -11.70
C LEU A 98 -15.09 1.80 -12.37
N ALA A 99 -14.81 2.93 -11.74
CA ALA A 99 -15.07 4.25 -12.32
C ALA A 99 -14.32 4.48 -13.64
N LYS A 100 -13.07 3.99 -13.76
CA LYS A 100 -12.32 4.06 -15.03
C LYS A 100 -12.92 3.19 -16.14
N PHE A 101 -13.64 2.12 -15.82
CA PHE A 101 -14.34 1.28 -16.81
C PHE A 101 -15.76 1.77 -17.10
N SER A 102 -16.21 2.86 -16.46
CA SER A 102 -17.55 3.38 -16.73
C SER A 102 -17.60 4.00 -18.14
N PRO A 103 -18.55 3.58 -19.00
CA PRO A 103 -18.66 4.04 -20.39
C PRO A 103 -19.31 5.43 -20.53
N ILE A 104 -19.57 6.13 -19.42
CA ILE A 104 -20.27 7.40 -19.40
C ILE A 104 -19.22 8.51 -19.28
N HIS A 105 -18.86 9.13 -20.40
CA HIS A 105 -18.01 10.32 -20.45
C HIS A 105 -18.89 11.56 -20.69
N TYR A 106 -18.74 12.58 -19.84
CA TYR A 106 -19.42 13.86 -20.01
C TYR A 106 -18.42 14.89 -20.55
N ASP A 107 -18.38 15.08 -21.87
CA ASP A 107 -17.50 16.05 -22.54
C ASP A 107 -17.93 17.52 -22.34
N GLN A 108 -18.94 17.78 -21.50
CA GLN A 108 -19.66 19.05 -21.44
C GLN A 108 -19.51 19.80 -20.11
N PHE A 109 -18.62 19.34 -19.22
CA PHE A 109 -18.27 20.11 -18.04
C PHE A 109 -17.31 21.25 -18.43
N ASN A 110 -17.80 22.48 -18.34
CA ASN A 110 -17.01 23.69 -18.53
C ASN A 110 -16.00 23.84 -17.38
N ASP A 111 -14.87 23.14 -17.46
CA ASP A 111 -13.77 23.18 -16.49
C ASP A 111 -12.95 24.48 -16.55
N GLY A 112 -13.46 25.55 -17.19
CA GLY A 112 -12.79 26.85 -17.28
C GLY A 112 -11.45 26.82 -18.03
N GLY A 113 -11.09 25.70 -18.66
CA GLY A 113 -9.86 25.52 -19.42
C GLY A 113 -10.15 25.03 -20.82
N GLN A 114 -9.94 25.91 -21.80
CA GLN A 114 -9.72 25.60 -23.23
C GLN A 114 -10.92 25.21 -24.11
N GLY A 115 -12.16 25.19 -23.60
CA GLY A 115 -13.36 24.97 -24.44
C GLY A 115 -13.95 26.23 -25.10
N ALA A 116 -13.57 27.44 -24.66
CA ALA A 116 -14.25 28.68 -25.05
C ALA A 116 -13.67 29.37 -26.31
N THR A 117 -12.49 28.96 -26.79
CA THR A 117 -11.79 29.70 -27.87
C THR A 117 -12.22 29.27 -29.28
N THR A 118 -12.82 28.09 -29.46
CA THR A 118 -13.21 27.59 -30.78
C THR A 118 -14.62 27.99 -31.23
N ALA A 119 -15.45 28.56 -30.36
CA ALA A 119 -16.82 28.98 -30.72
C ALA A 119 -16.92 30.45 -31.19
N VAL A 120 -15.83 31.22 -31.14
CA VAL A 120 -15.81 32.66 -31.49
C VAL A 120 -15.14 32.92 -32.85
N ILE A 121 -14.70 31.86 -33.56
CA ILE A 121 -14.09 31.97 -34.89
C ILE A 121 -14.90 31.16 -35.90
N SER A 122 -16.13 31.58 -36.15
CA SER A 122 -16.85 31.24 -37.38
C SER A 122 -17.97 32.26 -37.59
N ASP A 123 -17.55 33.49 -37.91
CA ASP A 123 -18.33 34.39 -38.78
C ASP A 123 -18.16 33.95 -40.23
#